data_AF-A0A0S4J8S2-F1
#
_entry.id   AF-A0A0S4J8S2-F1
#
_cell.length_a   1.000
_cell.length_b   1.000
_cell.length_c   1.000
_cell.angle_alpha   90.00
_cell.angle_beta   90.00
_cell.angle_gamma   90.00
#
_symmetry.space_group_name_H-M   'P 1'
#
loop_
_entity.id
_entity.type
_entity.pdbx_description
1 polymer ?
#
loop_
_entity_poly.entity_id
_entity_poly.type
_entity_poly.pdbx_seq_one_letter_code
_entity_poly.pdbx_strand_id
1 'polypeptide(L)'
;MQSLKEVVGTRTFTSICGALGSTGLGALDRLMCFLVAKDLHVIISRIRKVMEPHADQYTTIMHRLTPWSSVPLHASKDYEHLCSLVGNTWSELTDFLIRVGRIQLIRNHVANELRSNCKLNSGSLFHALSAANDALLSDLIRHYQKPDDFPMPGDIIAEMSPFLDNVGLCDPLSKVYVTSKPIPELTLFLIVLVLKNAPRAVFDDKLLCLVTAKREDPFDAAPFAIGMATLLKQFHSDLGDVFFGQLTQIVRVTVCDFDHSEPKQKEREVVPRFAELVSRLTELIADAANFALEEAHRALPPLLLADCRQVIAAKK
;
A
#
# COMPACT_ATOMS: atom_id res chain seq x y z
N MET A 1 13.54 -8.13 -30.21
CA MET A 1 13.23 -7.36 -29.00
C MET A 1 12.46 -6.11 -29.43
N GLN A 2 11.13 -6.14 -29.37
CA GLN A 2 10.35 -4.90 -29.46
C GLN A 2 10.69 -4.06 -28.24
N SER A 3 11.09 -2.80 -28.44
CA SER A 3 11.40 -1.89 -27.34
C SER A 3 10.20 -1.79 -26.40
N LEU A 4 10.46 -1.74 -25.09
CA LEU A 4 9.48 -1.35 -24.08
C LEU A 4 9.08 0.10 -24.37
N LYS A 5 8.10 0.28 -25.25
CA LYS A 5 7.57 1.59 -25.60
C LYS A 5 6.62 1.99 -24.49
N GLU A 6 6.94 3.09 -23.80
CA GLU A 6 6.04 3.74 -22.85
C GLU A 6 4.69 4.01 -23.56
N VAL A 7 3.62 3.36 -23.06
CA VAL A 7 2.27 3.49 -23.62
C VAL A 7 1.52 4.64 -22.96
N VAL A 8 1.71 4.79 -21.65
CA VAL A 8 1.14 5.87 -20.84
C VAL A 8 2.27 6.48 -20.03
N GLY A 9 2.42 7.80 -20.14
CA GLY A 9 3.51 8.54 -19.55
C GLY A 9 3.15 9.98 -19.27
N THR A 10 4.11 10.79 -18.85
CA THR A 10 3.93 12.24 -18.62
C THR A 10 3.33 12.94 -19.84
N ARG A 11 3.82 12.62 -21.04
CA ARG A 11 3.30 13.14 -22.31
C ARG A 11 1.81 12.89 -22.50
N THR A 12 1.31 11.74 -22.04
CA THR A 12 -0.12 11.41 -22.12
C THR A 12 -0.94 12.40 -21.30
N PHE A 13 -0.52 12.69 -20.06
CA PHE A 13 -1.21 13.63 -19.18
C PHE A 13 -1.07 15.07 -19.66
N THR A 14 0.07 15.46 -20.22
CA THR A 14 0.23 16.77 -20.88
C THR A 14 -0.71 16.92 -22.07
N SER A 15 -0.86 15.88 -22.91
CA SER A 15 -1.83 15.89 -24.01
C SER A 15 -3.28 15.97 -23.52
N ILE A 16 -3.64 15.24 -22.47
CA ILE A 16 -4.97 15.31 -21.85
C ILE A 16 -5.21 16.73 -21.29
N CYS A 17 -4.23 17.31 -20.59
CA CYS A 17 -4.30 18.67 -20.07
C CYS A 17 -4.44 19.70 -21.20
N GLY A 18 -3.74 19.51 -22.33
CA GLY A 18 -3.87 20.37 -23.50
C GLY A 18 -5.27 20.32 -24.14
N ALA A 19 -5.95 19.17 -24.06
CA ALA A 19 -7.30 19.00 -24.61
C ALA A 19 -8.40 19.50 -23.67
N LEU A 20 -8.25 19.28 -22.36
CA LEU A 20 -9.30 19.54 -21.35
C LEU A 20 -9.09 20.83 -20.55
N GLY A 21 -7.87 21.39 -20.57
CA GLY A 21 -7.42 22.42 -19.65
C GLY A 21 -7.23 21.89 -18.22
N SER A 22 -6.69 22.75 -17.34
CA SER A 22 -6.49 22.45 -15.91
C SER A 22 -7.80 22.14 -15.20
N THR A 23 -8.88 22.86 -15.54
CA THR A 23 -10.21 22.65 -14.94
C THR A 23 -10.78 21.28 -15.31
N GLY A 24 -10.68 20.87 -16.58
CA GLY A 24 -11.17 19.56 -17.00
C GLY A 24 -10.33 18.41 -16.44
N LEU A 25 -9.03 18.61 -16.29
CA LEU A 25 -8.15 17.65 -15.63
C LEU A 25 -8.46 17.54 -14.12
N GLY A 26 -8.77 18.64 -13.44
CA GLY A 26 -9.25 18.63 -12.04
C GLY A 26 -10.61 17.93 -11.89
N ALA A 27 -11.53 18.11 -12.85
CA ALA A 27 -12.80 17.38 -12.87
C ALA A 27 -12.60 15.86 -13.03
N LEU A 28 -11.63 15.44 -13.85
CA LEU A 28 -11.25 14.03 -13.98
C LEU A 28 -10.69 13.46 -12.67
N ASP A 29 -9.83 14.20 -11.97
CA ASP A 29 -9.35 13.81 -10.64
C ASP A 29 -10.50 13.60 -9.64
N ARG A 30 -11.47 14.52 -9.64
CA ARG A 30 -12.65 14.43 -8.77
C ARG A 30 -13.53 13.22 -9.11
N LEU A 31 -13.71 12.89 -10.39
CA LEU A 31 -14.39 11.65 -10.79
C LEU A 31 -13.66 10.42 -10.24
N MET A 32 -12.33 10.40 -10.35
CA MET A 32 -11.51 9.31 -9.83
C MET A 32 -11.58 9.20 -8.30
N CYS A 33 -11.70 10.32 -7.56
CA CYS A 33 -11.99 10.30 -6.11
C CYS A 33 -13.25 9.49 -5.80
N PHE A 34 -14.35 9.72 -6.53
CA PHE A 34 -15.60 9.01 -6.32
C PHE A 34 -15.49 7.52 -6.67
N LEU A 35 -14.74 7.16 -7.71
CA LEU A 35 -14.48 5.77 -8.06
C LEU A 35 -13.69 5.05 -6.95
N VAL A 36 -12.65 5.69 -6.42
CA VAL A 36 -11.87 5.16 -5.28
C VAL A 36 -12.78 4.97 -4.06
N ALA A 37 -13.55 5.99 -3.67
CA ALA A 37 -14.44 5.89 -2.51
C ALA A 37 -15.48 4.76 -2.67
N LYS A 38 -16.08 4.63 -3.85
CA LYS A 38 -17.01 3.55 -4.17
C LYS A 38 -16.36 2.17 -4.05
N ASP A 39 -15.18 1.98 -4.63
CA ASP A 39 -14.47 0.69 -4.59
C ASP A 39 -14.00 0.36 -3.17
N LEU A 40 -13.53 1.34 -2.39
CA LEU A 40 -13.18 1.16 -0.98
C LEU A 40 -14.39 0.76 -0.12
N HIS A 41 -15.57 1.37 -0.33
CA HIS A 41 -16.78 0.94 0.37
C HIS A 41 -17.15 -0.52 0.05
N VAL A 42 -17.00 -0.94 -1.22
CA VAL A 42 -17.23 -2.33 -1.61
C VAL A 42 -16.22 -3.27 -0.93
N ILE A 43 -14.94 -2.91 -0.92
CA ILE A 43 -13.87 -3.67 -0.25
C ILE A 43 -14.20 -3.84 1.25
N ILE A 44 -14.45 -2.73 1.95
CA ILE A 44 -14.72 -2.73 3.40
C ILE A 44 -15.98 -3.55 3.73
N SER A 45 -17.05 -3.39 2.95
CA SER A 45 -18.29 -4.16 3.12
C SER A 45 -18.06 -5.66 2.95
N ARG A 46 -17.26 -6.06 1.95
CA ARG A 46 -16.92 -7.47 1.71
C ARG A 46 -16.04 -8.05 2.80
N ILE A 47 -15.02 -7.30 3.26
CA ILE A 47 -14.16 -7.74 4.36
C ILE A 47 -15.01 -8.02 5.60
N ARG A 48 -15.91 -7.11 5.99
CA ARG A 48 -16.82 -7.33 7.13
C ARG A 48 -17.63 -8.61 7.00
N LYS A 49 -18.25 -8.83 5.83
CA LYS A 49 -19.05 -10.03 5.58
C LYS A 49 -18.28 -11.34 5.73
N VAL A 50 -16.98 -11.34 5.41
CA VAL A 50 -16.13 -12.52 5.58
C VAL A 50 -15.66 -12.67 7.02
N MET A 51 -15.37 -11.57 7.72
CA MET A 51 -14.81 -11.62 9.07
C MET A 51 -15.87 -11.83 10.16
N GLU A 52 -17.05 -11.23 10.05
CA GLU A 52 -18.10 -11.27 11.08
C GLU A 52 -18.48 -12.69 11.52
N PRO A 53 -18.65 -13.69 10.63
CA PRO A 53 -18.97 -15.06 11.03
C PRO A 53 -17.87 -15.78 11.81
N HIS A 54 -16.63 -15.27 11.75
CA HIS A 54 -15.44 -15.91 12.31
C HIS A 54 -14.71 -15.03 13.33
N ALA A 55 -15.38 -13.98 13.86
CA ALA A 55 -14.79 -12.99 14.75
C ALA A 55 -14.02 -13.63 15.93
N ASP A 56 -14.64 -14.57 16.66
CA ASP A 56 -14.01 -15.24 17.80
C ASP A 56 -12.73 -15.99 17.41
N GLN A 57 -12.68 -16.56 16.20
CA GLN A 57 -11.50 -17.27 15.71
C GLN A 57 -10.37 -16.28 15.39
N TYR A 58 -10.68 -15.15 14.76
CA TYR A 58 -9.71 -14.08 14.51
C TYR A 58 -9.13 -13.55 15.83
N THR A 59 -9.96 -13.29 16.84
CA THR A 59 -9.49 -12.84 18.16
C THR A 59 -8.59 -13.88 18.84
N THR A 60 -8.97 -15.17 18.77
CA THR A 60 -8.17 -16.25 19.38
C THR A 60 -6.81 -16.40 18.67
N ILE A 61 -6.79 -16.34 17.33
CA ILE A 61 -5.55 -16.38 16.55
C ILE A 61 -4.69 -15.15 16.85
N MET A 62 -5.29 -13.96 16.93
CA MET A 62 -4.60 -12.72 17.27
C MET A 62 -3.84 -12.84 18.60
N HIS A 63 -4.50 -13.40 19.63
CA HIS A 63 -3.88 -13.60 20.94
C HIS A 63 -2.72 -14.60 20.91
N ARG A 64 -2.78 -15.64 20.06
CA ARG A 64 -1.67 -16.60 19.90
C ARG A 64 -0.48 -16.02 19.15
N LEU A 65 -0.73 -15.11 18.21
CA LEU A 65 0.30 -14.47 17.40
C LEU A 65 0.95 -13.26 18.10
N THR A 66 0.36 -12.78 19.20
CA THR A 66 0.91 -11.68 20.00
C THR A 66 1.93 -12.21 21.02
N PRO A 67 3.13 -11.60 21.18
CA PRO A 67 3.61 -10.37 20.55
C PRO A 67 4.23 -10.59 19.15
N TRP A 68 4.01 -9.63 18.24
CA TRP A 68 4.52 -9.66 16.86
C TRP A 68 6.04 -9.57 16.73
N SER A 69 6.77 -9.29 17.80
CA SER A 69 8.25 -9.31 17.81
C SER A 69 8.82 -10.73 17.97
N SER A 70 8.00 -11.67 18.42
CA SER A 70 8.41 -13.06 18.69
C SER A 70 8.12 -13.99 17.52
N VAL A 71 8.57 -15.24 17.62
CA VAL A 71 8.22 -16.35 16.70
C VAL A 71 7.40 -17.37 17.51
N PRO A 72 6.06 -17.25 17.53
CA PRO A 72 5.21 -18.13 18.34
C PRO A 72 5.26 -19.59 17.87
N LEU A 73 5.11 -20.52 18.82
CA LEU A 73 4.97 -21.94 18.51
C LEU A 73 3.70 -22.18 17.68
N HIS A 74 3.82 -22.94 16.60
CA HIS A 74 2.74 -23.27 15.66
C HIS A 74 2.15 -22.09 14.87
N ALA A 75 2.84 -20.93 14.82
CA ALA A 75 2.38 -19.76 14.07
C ALA A 75 2.07 -20.07 12.58
N SER A 76 2.84 -20.96 11.95
CA SER A 76 2.65 -21.39 10.55
C SER A 76 1.28 -22.01 10.34
N LYS A 77 0.82 -22.86 11.27
CA LYS A 77 -0.53 -23.45 11.24
C LYS A 77 -1.62 -22.41 11.43
N ASP A 78 -1.38 -21.41 12.28
CA ASP A 78 -2.31 -20.31 12.49
C ASP A 78 -2.45 -19.45 11.23
N TYR A 79 -1.36 -19.15 10.52
CA TYR A 79 -1.43 -18.43 9.24
C TYR A 79 -2.09 -19.25 8.12
N GLU A 80 -1.87 -20.57 8.09
CA GLU A 80 -2.58 -21.48 7.19
C GLU A 80 -4.08 -21.51 7.49
N HIS A 81 -4.46 -21.52 8.77
CA HIS A 81 -5.86 -21.42 9.21
C HIS A 81 -6.48 -20.09 8.79
N LEU A 82 -5.79 -18.96 8.97
CA LEU A 82 -6.28 -17.65 8.49
C LEU A 82 -6.51 -17.67 6.97
N CYS A 83 -5.57 -18.26 6.22
CA CYS A 83 -5.69 -18.44 4.78
C CYS A 83 -6.87 -19.31 4.35
N SER A 84 -7.35 -20.23 5.21
CA SER A 84 -8.52 -21.08 4.93
C SER A 84 -9.82 -20.36 5.26
N LEU A 85 -9.86 -19.54 6.32
CA LEU A 85 -11.04 -18.75 6.71
C LEU A 85 -11.46 -17.74 5.65
N VAL A 86 -10.50 -17.08 4.98
CA VAL A 86 -10.81 -16.13 3.89
C VAL A 86 -11.34 -16.84 2.63
N GLY A 87 -11.10 -18.15 2.50
CA GLY A 87 -11.60 -18.95 1.38
C GLY A 87 -11.13 -18.43 0.03
N ASN A 88 -12.06 -18.28 -0.92
CA ASN A 88 -11.80 -17.79 -2.29
C ASN A 88 -12.16 -16.31 -2.50
N THR A 89 -12.66 -15.60 -1.48
CA THR A 89 -13.10 -14.20 -1.61
C THR A 89 -11.93 -13.22 -1.81
N TRP A 90 -10.70 -13.65 -1.52
CA TRP A 90 -9.50 -12.82 -1.67
C TRP A 90 -9.22 -12.37 -3.11
N SER A 91 -9.58 -13.17 -4.12
CA SER A 91 -9.25 -12.87 -5.53
C SER A 91 -10.01 -11.64 -6.02
N GLU A 92 -11.33 -11.61 -5.81
CA GLU A 92 -12.16 -10.46 -6.16
C GLU A 92 -11.74 -9.19 -5.39
N LEU A 93 -11.42 -9.33 -4.10
CA LEU A 93 -10.91 -8.22 -3.30
C LEU A 93 -9.57 -7.69 -3.83
N THR A 94 -8.72 -8.58 -4.32
CA THR A 94 -7.44 -8.22 -4.94
C THR A 94 -7.67 -7.42 -6.21
N ASP A 95 -8.63 -7.80 -7.05
CA ASP A 95 -8.96 -7.06 -8.27
C ASP A 95 -9.46 -5.64 -7.95
N PHE A 96 -10.30 -5.49 -6.92
CA PHE A 96 -10.71 -4.17 -6.43
C PHE A 96 -9.53 -3.35 -5.90
N LEU A 97 -8.61 -3.94 -5.14
CA LEU A 97 -7.43 -3.24 -4.63
C LEU A 97 -6.48 -2.81 -5.74
N ILE A 98 -6.21 -3.67 -6.72
CA ILE A 98 -5.42 -3.33 -7.91
C ILE A 98 -6.09 -2.19 -8.67
N ARG A 99 -7.41 -2.22 -8.84
CA ARG A 99 -8.16 -1.14 -9.48
C ARG A 99 -8.01 0.18 -8.71
N VAL A 100 -8.16 0.16 -7.38
CA VAL A 100 -7.94 1.34 -6.53
C VAL A 100 -6.53 1.87 -6.73
N GLY A 101 -5.50 1.02 -6.67
CA GLY A 101 -4.12 1.46 -6.85
C GLY A 101 -3.82 2.01 -8.24
N ARG A 102 -4.39 1.43 -9.29
CA ARG A 102 -4.28 1.96 -10.67
C ARG A 102 -4.89 3.36 -10.76
N ILE A 103 -6.07 3.57 -10.17
CA ILE A 103 -6.70 4.89 -10.13
C ILE A 103 -5.81 5.87 -9.36
N GLN A 104 -5.26 5.47 -8.21
CA GLN A 104 -4.36 6.33 -7.43
C GLN A 104 -3.09 6.74 -8.18
N LEU A 105 -2.48 5.82 -8.93
CA LEU A 105 -1.35 6.13 -9.81
C LEU A 105 -1.73 7.19 -10.86
N ILE A 106 -2.87 7.02 -11.51
CA ILE A 106 -3.38 8.00 -12.50
C ILE A 106 -3.60 9.36 -11.83
N ARG A 107 -4.18 9.39 -10.63
CA ARG A 107 -4.40 10.62 -9.87
C ARG A 107 -3.10 11.32 -9.48
N ASN A 108 -2.06 10.57 -9.10
CA ASN A 108 -0.73 11.13 -8.87
C ASN A 108 -0.17 11.80 -10.13
N HIS A 109 -0.33 11.17 -11.30
CA HIS A 109 0.08 11.79 -12.57
C HIS A 109 -0.74 13.05 -12.89
N VAL A 110 -2.04 13.03 -12.64
CA VAL A 110 -2.90 14.21 -12.77
C VAL A 110 -2.43 15.35 -11.86
N ALA A 111 -2.20 15.08 -10.58
CA ALA A 111 -1.71 16.08 -9.63
C ALA A 111 -0.35 16.66 -10.07
N ASN A 112 0.56 15.81 -10.56
CA ASN A 112 1.86 16.24 -11.07
C ASN A 112 1.76 17.11 -12.33
N GLU A 113 0.84 16.79 -13.24
CA GLU A 113 0.58 17.61 -14.43
C GLU A 113 -0.05 18.95 -14.06
N LEU A 114 -1.06 18.98 -13.19
CA LEU A 114 -1.67 20.21 -12.67
C LEU A 114 -0.64 21.12 -12.00
N ARG A 115 0.22 20.53 -11.15
CA ARG A 115 1.33 21.22 -10.49
C ARG A 115 2.32 21.81 -11.49
N SER A 116 2.71 21.03 -12.48
CA SER A 116 3.67 21.48 -13.50
C SER A 116 3.07 22.60 -14.35
N ASN A 117 1.82 22.44 -14.79
CA ASN A 117 1.09 23.44 -15.55
C ASN A 117 0.94 24.76 -14.77
N CYS A 118 0.56 24.70 -13.48
CA CYS A 118 0.41 25.87 -12.63
C CYS A 118 1.74 26.59 -12.38
N LYS A 119 2.83 25.86 -12.11
CA LYS A 119 4.17 26.46 -11.95
C LYS A 119 4.63 27.22 -13.19
N LEU A 120 4.37 26.68 -14.38
CA LEU A 120 4.79 27.28 -15.65
C LEU A 120 3.93 28.49 -16.04
N ASN A 121 2.61 28.40 -15.88
CA ASN A 121 1.68 29.43 -16.36
C ASN A 121 1.31 30.47 -15.29
N SER A 122 1.45 30.14 -14.01
CA SER A 122 0.96 30.94 -12.88
C SER A 122 1.80 30.71 -11.61
N GLY A 123 3.11 30.80 -11.73
CA GLY A 123 4.05 30.54 -10.62
C GLY A 123 3.75 31.32 -9.33
N SER A 124 3.37 32.59 -9.41
CA SER A 124 3.01 33.39 -8.22
C SER A 124 1.81 32.82 -7.46
N LEU A 125 0.79 32.33 -8.18
CA LEU A 125 -0.38 31.68 -7.58
C LEU A 125 0.04 30.37 -6.89
N PHE A 126 0.86 29.56 -7.56
CA PHE A 126 1.38 28.31 -7.00
C PHE A 126 2.12 28.57 -5.68
N HIS A 127 3.03 29.55 -5.65
CA HIS A 127 3.80 29.88 -4.46
C HIS A 127 2.94 30.47 -3.34
N ALA A 128 1.95 31.32 -3.66
CA ALA A 128 1.02 31.85 -2.66
C ALA A 128 0.20 30.73 -2.00
N LEU A 129 -0.35 29.80 -2.79
CA LEU A 129 -1.10 28.66 -2.27
C LEU A 129 -0.22 27.67 -1.50
N SER A 130 1.01 27.43 -1.94
CA SER A 130 1.98 26.61 -1.21
C SER A 130 2.31 27.22 0.15
N ALA A 131 2.60 28.52 0.20
CA ALA A 131 2.89 29.22 1.45
C ALA A 131 1.69 29.22 2.41
N ALA A 132 0.48 29.41 1.88
CA ALA A 132 -0.76 29.31 2.66
C ALA A 132 -0.97 27.89 3.20
N ASN A 133 -0.72 26.86 2.40
CA ASN A 133 -0.79 25.46 2.83
C ASN A 133 0.19 25.16 3.97
N ASP A 134 1.45 25.59 3.85
CA ASP A 134 2.48 25.38 4.88
C ASP A 134 2.13 26.11 6.18
N ALA A 135 1.55 27.30 6.08
CA ALA A 135 1.06 28.06 7.23
C ALA A 135 -0.12 27.35 7.94
N LEU A 136 -1.11 26.87 7.17
CA LEU A 136 -2.25 26.14 7.74
C LEU A 136 -1.83 24.81 8.39
N LEU A 137 -0.90 24.07 7.78
CA LEU A 137 -0.35 22.86 8.37
C LEU A 137 0.39 23.18 9.68
N SER A 138 1.12 24.29 9.73
CA SER A 138 1.80 24.74 10.95
C SER A 138 0.80 25.09 12.06
N ASP A 139 -0.30 25.76 11.73
CA ASP A 139 -1.37 26.08 12.69
C ASP A 139 -2.12 24.84 13.15
N LEU A 140 -2.36 23.87 12.25
CA LEU A 140 -2.94 22.58 12.59
C LEU A 140 -2.07 21.79 13.57
N ILE A 141 -0.75 21.77 13.36
CA ILE A 141 0.20 21.13 14.28
C ILE A 141 0.15 21.82 15.65
N ARG A 142 0.08 23.15 15.70
CA ARG A 142 -0.05 23.90 16.97
C ARG A 142 -1.35 23.58 17.70
N HIS A 143 -2.47 23.49 16.98
CA HIS A 143 -3.75 23.06 17.54
C HIS A 143 -3.62 21.67 18.19
N TYR A 144 -3.04 20.68 17.50
CA TYR A 144 -2.88 19.34 18.09
C TYR A 144 -1.92 19.30 19.29
N GLN A 145 -0.93 20.19 19.35
CA GLN A 145 -0.01 20.30 20.49
C GLN A 145 -0.67 20.99 21.70
N LYS A 146 -1.53 21.98 21.46
CA LYS A 146 -2.23 22.75 22.50
C LYS A 146 -3.65 23.13 22.04
N PRO A 147 -4.62 22.21 22.15
CA PRO A 147 -5.97 22.43 21.62
C PRO A 147 -6.72 23.58 22.28
N ASP A 148 -6.42 23.86 23.55
CA ASP A 148 -7.09 24.90 24.33
C ASP A 148 -6.60 26.32 23.97
N ASP A 149 -5.36 26.45 23.47
CA ASP A 149 -4.73 27.74 23.18
C ASP A 149 -4.90 28.15 21.70
N PHE A 150 -5.04 27.17 20.79
CA PHE A 150 -5.09 27.40 19.36
C PHE A 150 -6.36 26.77 18.77
N PRO A 151 -7.26 27.54 18.13
CA PRO A 151 -8.47 26.98 17.52
C PRO A 151 -8.14 26.16 16.27
N MET A 152 -8.99 25.17 15.97
CA MET A 152 -8.90 24.35 14.76
C MET A 152 -9.17 25.21 13.50
N PRO A 153 -8.26 25.30 12.51
CA PRO A 153 -8.46 26.11 11.30
C PRO A 153 -9.33 25.41 10.23
N GLY A 154 -10.38 24.70 10.66
CA GLY A 154 -11.15 23.78 9.82
C GLY A 154 -11.87 24.44 8.64
N ASP A 155 -12.51 25.58 8.86
CA ASP A 155 -13.27 26.29 7.81
C ASP A 155 -12.35 26.79 6.69
N ILE A 156 -11.17 27.31 7.07
CA ILE A 156 -10.17 27.81 6.11
C ILE A 156 -9.57 26.64 5.32
N ILE A 157 -9.30 25.50 5.98
CA ILE A 157 -8.85 24.28 5.30
C ILE A 157 -9.89 23.84 4.26
N ALA A 158 -11.18 23.84 4.61
CA ALA A 158 -12.25 23.45 3.71
C ALA A 158 -12.39 24.40 2.50
N GLU A 159 -12.26 25.70 2.72
CA GLU A 159 -12.31 26.70 1.65
C GLU A 159 -11.08 26.65 0.73
N MET A 160 -9.89 26.37 1.28
CA MET A 160 -8.64 26.35 0.53
C MET A 160 -8.43 25.04 -0.26
N SER A 161 -8.96 23.92 0.22
CA SER A 161 -8.76 22.58 -0.35
C SER A 161 -9.05 22.50 -1.87
N PRO A 162 -10.15 23.05 -2.42
CA PRO A 162 -10.40 23.04 -3.85
C PRO A 162 -9.32 23.76 -4.66
N PHE A 163 -8.73 24.83 -4.13
CA PHE A 163 -7.65 25.54 -4.81
C PHE A 163 -6.37 24.72 -4.81
N LEU A 164 -6.03 24.08 -3.70
CA LEU A 164 -4.88 23.17 -3.58
C LEU A 164 -5.01 21.97 -4.54
N ASP A 165 -6.19 21.36 -4.61
CA ASP A 165 -6.49 20.26 -5.53
C ASP A 165 -6.25 20.71 -7.00
N ASN A 166 -6.72 21.90 -7.39
CA ASN A 166 -6.60 22.41 -8.76
C ASN A 166 -5.18 22.82 -9.18
N VAL A 167 -4.30 23.13 -8.23
CA VAL A 167 -2.88 23.40 -8.51
C VAL A 167 -1.98 22.18 -8.29
N GLY A 168 -2.58 21.01 -8.05
CA GLY A 168 -1.83 19.77 -7.82
C GLY A 168 -1.03 19.77 -6.53
N LEU A 169 -1.45 20.53 -5.51
CA LEU A 169 -0.90 20.51 -4.14
C LEU A 169 -1.66 19.52 -3.24
N CYS A 170 -2.30 18.51 -3.82
CA CYS A 170 -2.89 17.40 -3.09
C CYS A 170 -1.96 16.18 -3.12
N ASP A 171 -2.03 15.36 -2.08
CA ASP A 171 -1.48 14.01 -2.05
C ASP A 171 -2.65 13.01 -2.13
N PRO A 172 -2.92 12.42 -3.31
CA PRO A 172 -3.98 11.43 -3.48
C PRO A 172 -3.85 10.24 -2.52
N LEU A 173 -2.65 9.80 -2.18
CA LEU A 173 -2.45 8.63 -1.33
C LEU A 173 -2.75 8.91 0.14
N SER A 174 -2.62 10.16 0.59
CA SER A 174 -2.88 10.55 1.98
C SER A 174 -4.31 11.08 2.21
N LYS A 175 -5.14 11.13 1.16
CA LYS A 175 -6.54 11.55 1.27
C LYS A 175 -7.39 10.47 1.92
N VAL A 176 -8.24 10.87 2.87
CA VAL A 176 -9.29 10.02 3.44
C VAL A 176 -10.50 10.06 2.49
N TYR A 177 -10.84 8.91 1.92
CA TYR A 177 -11.96 8.75 0.98
C TYR A 177 -13.24 8.33 1.68
N VAL A 178 -13.11 7.49 2.70
CA VAL A 178 -14.22 6.86 3.38
C VAL A 178 -13.96 6.88 4.88
N THR A 179 -15.00 7.17 5.65
CA THR A 179 -15.00 6.93 7.09
C THR A 179 -15.64 5.58 7.35
N SER A 180 -14.93 4.71 8.06
CA SER A 180 -15.39 3.36 8.40
C SER A 180 -15.41 3.20 9.91
N LYS A 181 -16.40 2.47 10.43
CA LYS A 181 -16.30 1.95 11.80
C LYS A 181 -15.04 1.07 11.93
N PRO A 182 -14.47 0.91 13.12
CA PRO A 182 -13.42 -0.09 13.32
C PRO A 182 -13.89 -1.48 12.84
N ILE A 183 -12.94 -2.28 12.33
CA ILE A 183 -13.11 -3.71 12.07
C ILE A 183 -12.11 -4.41 12.99
N PRO A 184 -12.58 -5.14 14.02
CA PRO A 184 -11.69 -5.91 14.89
C PRO A 184 -10.80 -6.85 14.09
N GLU A 185 -9.53 -6.96 14.50
CA GLU A 185 -8.54 -7.86 13.91
C GLU A 185 -8.34 -7.72 12.38
N LEU A 186 -8.68 -6.55 11.80
CA LEU A 186 -8.59 -6.30 10.36
C LEU A 186 -7.22 -6.63 9.77
N THR A 187 -6.14 -6.38 10.52
CA THR A 187 -4.77 -6.67 10.06
C THR A 187 -4.57 -8.14 9.70
N LEU A 188 -5.20 -9.08 10.42
CA LEU A 188 -5.13 -10.51 10.12
C LEU A 188 -5.76 -10.84 8.76
N PHE A 189 -6.80 -10.12 8.36
CA PHE A 189 -7.38 -10.28 7.02
C PHE A 189 -6.46 -9.68 5.96
N LEU A 190 -5.91 -8.49 6.22
CA LEU A 190 -5.03 -7.80 5.29
C LEU A 190 -3.74 -8.59 5.01
N ILE A 191 -3.13 -9.23 6.03
CA ILE A 191 -1.96 -10.08 5.82
C ILE A 191 -2.31 -11.29 4.94
N VAL A 192 -3.51 -11.89 5.07
CA VAL A 192 -3.93 -13.00 4.20
C VAL A 192 -3.96 -12.57 2.73
N LEU A 193 -4.39 -11.33 2.43
CA LEU A 193 -4.33 -10.81 1.07
C LEU A 193 -2.88 -10.74 0.55
N VAL A 194 -1.92 -10.36 1.39
CA VAL A 194 -0.49 -10.38 1.02
C VAL A 194 -0.02 -11.83 0.81
N LEU A 195 -0.33 -12.74 1.72
CA LEU A 195 0.11 -14.15 1.64
C LEU A 195 -0.43 -14.87 0.42
N LYS A 196 -1.70 -14.65 0.06
CA LYS A 196 -2.31 -15.25 -1.13
C LYS A 196 -1.76 -14.68 -2.44
N ASN A 197 -1.34 -13.41 -2.43
CA ASN A 197 -0.82 -12.74 -3.63
C ASN A 197 0.70 -12.84 -3.81
N ALA A 198 1.48 -13.04 -2.74
CA ALA A 198 2.93 -13.18 -2.82
C ALA A 198 3.38 -14.25 -3.85
N PRO A 199 2.79 -15.46 -3.93
CA PRO A 199 3.18 -16.47 -4.91
C PRO A 199 2.87 -16.11 -6.37
N ARG A 200 2.04 -15.08 -6.60
CA ARG A 200 1.74 -14.56 -7.95
C ARG A 200 2.80 -13.59 -8.45
N ALA A 201 3.74 -13.18 -7.60
CA ALA A 201 4.83 -12.28 -7.94
C ALA A 201 6.16 -13.03 -8.14
N VAL A 202 7.03 -12.45 -8.97
CA VAL A 202 8.43 -12.83 -9.13
C VAL A 202 9.25 -11.56 -9.20
N PHE A 203 10.40 -11.52 -8.54
CA PHE A 203 11.32 -10.40 -8.65
C PHE A 203 12.14 -10.51 -9.95
N ASP A 204 12.07 -9.47 -10.78
CA ASP A 204 12.84 -9.31 -12.02
C ASP A 204 14.09 -8.45 -11.76
N ASP A 205 15.27 -9.07 -11.82
CA ASP A 205 16.55 -8.41 -11.52
C ASP A 205 16.91 -7.29 -12.52
N LYS A 206 16.31 -7.29 -13.72
CA LYS A 206 16.57 -6.24 -14.74
C LYS A 206 15.70 -5.01 -14.52
N LEU A 207 14.48 -5.22 -14.04
CA LEU A 207 13.54 -4.14 -13.75
C LEU A 207 13.63 -3.68 -12.28
N LEU A 208 14.35 -4.43 -11.44
CA LEU A 208 14.47 -4.22 -9.99
C LEU A 208 13.09 -4.07 -9.33
N CYS A 209 12.12 -4.86 -9.80
CA CYS A 209 10.74 -4.78 -9.32
C CYS A 209 10.05 -6.15 -9.35
N LEU A 210 8.93 -6.24 -8.62
CA LEU A 210 8.05 -7.39 -8.65
C LEU A 210 7.19 -7.36 -9.91
N VAL A 211 7.29 -8.41 -10.72
CA VAL A 211 6.46 -8.66 -11.89
C VAL A 211 5.54 -9.85 -11.65
N THR A 212 4.50 -10.00 -12.47
CA THR A 212 3.63 -11.18 -12.43
C THR A 212 4.40 -12.46 -12.78
N ALA A 213 4.16 -13.54 -12.05
CA ALA A 213 4.77 -14.84 -12.28
C ALA A 213 4.29 -15.48 -13.59
N LYS A 214 3.05 -15.20 -13.99
CA LYS A 214 2.41 -15.75 -15.18
C LYS A 214 1.93 -14.60 -16.06
N ARG A 215 2.31 -14.63 -17.33
CA ARG A 215 1.98 -13.55 -18.29
C ARG A 215 0.47 -13.29 -18.45
N GLU A 216 -0.36 -14.32 -18.23
CA GLU A 216 -1.82 -14.23 -18.33
C GLU A 216 -2.48 -13.81 -17.01
N ASP A 217 -1.74 -13.80 -15.90
CA ASP A 217 -2.26 -13.38 -14.60
C ASP A 217 -2.28 -11.84 -14.54
N PRO A 218 -3.46 -11.21 -14.35
CA PRO A 218 -3.61 -9.75 -14.31
C PRO A 218 -3.01 -9.10 -13.04
N PHE A 219 -2.44 -9.89 -12.14
CA PHE A 219 -1.77 -9.41 -10.94
C PHE A 219 -0.65 -8.43 -11.26
N ASP A 220 -0.64 -7.31 -10.56
CA ASP A 220 0.40 -6.30 -10.65
C ASP A 220 0.72 -5.82 -9.24
N ALA A 221 1.97 -6.05 -8.81
CA ALA A 221 2.39 -5.82 -7.43
C ALA A 221 2.35 -4.33 -7.06
N ALA A 222 2.68 -3.42 -7.99
CA ALA A 222 2.74 -1.99 -7.71
C ALA A 222 1.34 -1.39 -7.45
N PRO A 223 0.34 -1.55 -8.32
CA PRO A 223 -1.03 -1.13 -8.01
C PRO A 223 -1.63 -1.89 -6.83
N PHE A 224 -1.31 -3.18 -6.64
CA PHE A 224 -1.78 -3.90 -5.46
C PHE A 224 -1.27 -3.23 -4.17
N ALA A 225 0.02 -2.93 -4.08
CA ALA A 225 0.62 -2.31 -2.91
C ALA A 225 0.06 -0.90 -2.65
N ILE A 226 -0.12 -0.10 -3.69
CA ILE A 226 -0.76 1.22 -3.58
C ILE A 226 -2.21 1.10 -3.14
N GLY A 227 -2.95 0.11 -3.64
CA GLY A 227 -4.30 -0.20 -3.19
C GLY A 227 -4.36 -0.57 -1.70
N MET A 228 -3.43 -1.41 -1.24
CA MET A 228 -3.29 -1.80 0.17
C MET A 228 -2.96 -0.60 1.05
N ALA A 229 -1.97 0.23 0.66
CA ALA A 229 -1.61 1.45 1.37
C ALA A 229 -2.79 2.45 1.44
N THR A 230 -3.52 2.60 0.33
CA THR A 230 -4.72 3.43 0.29
C THR A 230 -5.77 2.92 1.28
N LEU A 231 -6.02 1.61 1.32
CA LEU A 231 -6.98 1.00 2.25
C LEU A 231 -6.54 1.19 3.71
N LEU A 232 -5.28 0.95 4.04
CA LEU A 232 -4.73 1.11 5.39
C LEU A 232 -4.94 2.53 5.92
N LYS A 233 -4.68 3.54 5.08
CA LYS A 233 -4.88 4.96 5.42
C LYS A 233 -6.34 5.38 5.62
N GLN A 234 -7.32 4.50 5.37
CA GLN A 234 -8.73 4.76 5.70
C GLN A 234 -9.07 4.43 7.16
N PHE A 235 -8.14 3.81 7.89
CA PHE A 235 -8.27 3.46 9.29
C PHE A 235 -7.27 4.26 10.14
N HIS A 236 -7.35 4.11 11.47
CA HIS A 236 -6.39 4.74 12.38
C HIS A 236 -4.96 4.30 12.08
N SER A 237 -3.99 5.20 12.30
CA SER A 237 -2.56 5.01 12.02
C SER A 237 -1.99 3.75 12.66
N ASP A 238 -2.44 3.41 13.87
CA ASP A 238 -1.97 2.27 14.67
C ASP A 238 -2.18 0.92 13.94
N LEU A 239 -3.13 0.86 13.00
CA LEU A 239 -3.37 -0.32 12.19
C LEU A 239 -2.14 -0.67 11.33
N GLY A 240 -1.41 0.36 10.86
CA GLY A 240 -0.18 0.20 10.10
C GLY A 240 0.89 -0.52 10.90
N ASP A 241 1.14 -0.09 12.14
CA ASP A 241 2.16 -0.67 13.02
C ASP A 241 1.90 -2.15 13.28
N VAL A 242 0.64 -2.50 13.58
CA VAL A 242 0.23 -3.91 13.80
C VAL A 242 0.35 -4.72 12.51
N PHE A 243 -0.07 -4.17 11.37
CA PHE A 243 -0.01 -4.85 10.07
C PHE A 243 1.43 -5.16 9.65
N PHE A 244 2.33 -4.17 9.71
CA PHE A 244 3.74 -4.37 9.39
C PHE A 244 4.43 -5.30 10.40
N GLY A 245 4.12 -5.16 11.70
CA GLY A 245 4.58 -6.08 12.74
C GLY A 245 4.26 -7.54 12.41
N GLN A 246 3.02 -7.82 12.00
CA GLN A 246 2.58 -9.17 11.61
C GLN A 246 3.26 -9.68 10.33
N LEU A 247 3.47 -8.83 9.31
CA LEU A 247 4.20 -9.22 8.10
C LEU A 247 5.66 -9.60 8.42
N THR A 248 6.34 -8.85 9.29
CA THR A 248 7.70 -9.21 9.71
C THR A 248 7.72 -10.51 10.51
N GLN A 249 6.70 -10.76 11.35
CA GLN A 249 6.55 -12.03 12.08
C GLN A 249 6.42 -13.21 11.13
N ILE A 250 5.59 -13.10 10.08
CA ILE A 250 5.44 -14.14 9.06
C ILE A 250 6.79 -14.45 8.40
N VAL A 251 7.54 -13.41 8.03
CA VAL A 251 8.86 -13.58 7.41
C VAL A 251 9.79 -14.36 8.34
N ARG A 252 9.86 -13.99 9.63
CA ARG A 252 10.68 -14.70 10.62
C ARG A 252 10.22 -16.15 10.83
N VAL A 253 8.92 -16.40 10.99
CA VAL A 253 8.35 -17.74 11.10
C VAL A 253 8.74 -18.59 9.89
N THR A 254 8.60 -18.05 8.67
CA THR A 254 8.95 -18.75 7.43
C THR A 254 10.44 -19.11 7.37
N VAL A 255 11.31 -18.19 7.79
CA VAL A 255 12.77 -18.43 7.83
C VAL A 255 13.12 -19.48 8.89
N CYS A 256 12.52 -19.40 10.08
CA CYS A 256 12.71 -20.40 11.13
C CYS A 256 12.25 -21.78 10.68
N ASP A 257 11.07 -21.91 10.06
CA ASP A 257 10.57 -23.19 9.54
C ASP A 257 11.49 -23.76 8.46
N PHE A 258 12.04 -22.91 7.59
CA PHE A 258 13.01 -23.31 6.57
C PHE A 258 14.31 -23.85 7.20
N ASP A 259 14.78 -23.28 8.31
CA ASP A 259 15.95 -23.82 9.00
C ASP A 259 15.68 -25.21 9.63
N HIS A 260 14.44 -25.57 9.88
CA HIS A 260 14.08 -26.92 10.34
C HIS A 260 13.75 -27.89 9.17
N SER A 261 13.82 -27.42 7.92
CA SER A 261 13.51 -28.21 6.71
C SER A 261 14.66 -29.12 6.26
N GLU A 262 14.35 -30.13 5.43
CA GLU A 262 15.30 -31.13 4.95
C GLU A 262 16.51 -30.51 4.21
N PRO A 263 17.72 -31.09 4.36
CA PRO A 263 18.96 -30.54 3.79
C PRO A 263 18.94 -30.38 2.26
N LYS A 264 18.17 -31.20 1.53
CA LYS A 264 18.01 -31.09 0.06
C LYS A 264 17.34 -29.79 -0.39
N GLN A 265 16.53 -29.17 0.47
CA GLN A 265 15.86 -27.91 0.19
C GLN A 265 16.81 -26.73 0.45
N LYS A 266 17.67 -26.84 1.47
CA LYS A 266 18.74 -25.89 1.79
C LYS A 266 19.88 -25.86 0.76
N GLU A 267 20.11 -26.96 0.03
CA GLU A 267 21.10 -27.02 -1.05
C GLU A 267 20.68 -26.21 -2.31
N ARG A 268 19.39 -25.89 -2.46
CA ARG A 268 18.84 -25.22 -3.65
C ARG A 268 18.57 -23.73 -3.45
N GLU A 269 18.25 -23.32 -2.22
CA GLU A 269 17.88 -21.96 -1.88
C GLU A 269 18.62 -21.53 -0.60
N VAL A 270 19.25 -20.35 -0.61
CA VAL A 270 19.94 -19.78 0.57
C VAL A 270 18.91 -19.26 1.59
N VAL A 271 17.75 -18.80 1.11
CA VAL A 271 16.66 -18.23 1.92
C VAL A 271 15.32 -18.62 1.27
N PRO A 272 14.24 -18.88 2.04
CA PRO A 272 12.96 -19.29 1.45
C PRO A 272 12.38 -18.21 0.53
N ARG A 273 12.16 -18.57 -0.75
CA ARG A 273 11.61 -17.67 -1.77
C ARG A 273 10.30 -16.97 -1.35
N PHE A 274 9.44 -17.67 -0.61
CA PHE A 274 8.20 -17.07 -0.11
C PHE A 274 8.46 -15.91 0.86
N ALA A 275 9.45 -16.03 1.75
CA ALA A 275 9.82 -14.98 2.67
C ALA A 275 10.41 -13.76 1.94
N GLU A 276 11.20 -13.98 0.88
CA GLU A 276 11.71 -12.91 0.00
C GLU A 276 10.54 -12.13 -0.63
N LEU A 277 9.58 -12.84 -1.25
CA LEU A 277 8.43 -12.22 -1.91
C LEU A 277 7.55 -11.42 -0.95
N VAL A 278 7.28 -11.97 0.25
CA VAL A 278 6.53 -11.25 1.30
C VAL A 278 7.30 -10.02 1.76
N SER A 279 8.63 -10.12 1.93
CA SER A 279 9.46 -8.98 2.32
C SER A 279 9.41 -7.86 1.28
N ARG A 280 9.59 -8.18 0.00
CA ARG A 280 9.51 -7.19 -1.11
C ARG A 280 8.13 -6.55 -1.25
N LEU A 281 7.04 -7.32 -1.07
CA LEU A 281 5.69 -6.74 -1.05
C LEU A 281 5.49 -5.84 0.17
N THR A 282 6.08 -6.20 1.32
CA THR A 282 6.02 -5.38 2.54
C THR A 282 6.72 -4.04 2.32
N GLU A 283 7.92 -4.03 1.73
CA GLU A 283 8.63 -2.81 1.33
C GLU A 283 7.75 -1.94 0.42
N LEU A 284 7.19 -2.53 -0.63
CA LEU A 284 6.39 -1.80 -1.61
C LEU A 284 5.12 -1.19 -0.99
N ILE A 285 4.48 -1.88 -0.05
CA ILE A 285 3.30 -1.37 0.68
C ILE A 285 3.71 -0.27 1.68
N ALA A 286 4.82 -0.46 2.39
CA ALA A 286 5.33 0.53 3.34
C ALA A 286 5.75 1.84 2.66
N ASP A 287 6.48 1.74 1.55
CA ASP A 287 6.85 2.88 0.71
C ASP A 287 5.60 3.63 0.21
N ALA A 288 4.61 2.89 -0.32
CA ALA A 288 3.35 3.49 -0.77
C ALA A 288 2.53 4.12 0.38
N ALA A 289 2.66 3.59 1.59
CA ALA A 289 1.99 4.11 2.79
C ALA A 289 2.74 5.29 3.43
N ASN A 290 3.97 5.62 3.00
CA ASN A 290 4.91 6.48 3.73
C ASN A 290 5.14 5.99 5.17
N PHE A 291 5.17 4.67 5.36
CA PHE A 291 5.44 4.06 6.65
C PHE A 291 6.95 3.97 6.86
N ALA A 292 7.44 4.38 8.03
CA ALA A 292 8.86 4.32 8.34
C ALA A 292 9.31 2.85 8.49
N LEU A 293 9.96 2.33 7.44
CA LEU A 293 10.54 0.98 7.43
C LEU A 293 11.68 0.80 8.44
N GLU A 294 12.15 1.83 9.13
CA GLU A 294 13.21 1.70 10.14
C GLU A 294 12.85 0.68 11.23
N GLU A 295 11.59 0.62 11.65
CA GLU A 295 11.12 -0.38 12.60
C GLU A 295 10.94 -1.77 11.98
N ALA A 296 10.52 -1.83 10.72
CA ALA A 296 10.40 -3.07 9.96
C ALA A 296 11.77 -3.70 9.63
N HIS A 297 12.78 -2.89 9.30
CA HIS A 297 14.17 -3.32 9.04
C HIS A 297 14.88 -3.81 10.30
N ARG A 298 14.51 -3.33 11.49
CA ARG A 298 14.96 -3.94 12.76
C ARG A 298 14.42 -5.37 12.93
N ALA A 299 13.28 -5.67 12.28
CA ALA A 299 12.53 -6.91 12.45
C ALA A 299 12.64 -7.88 11.25
N LEU A 300 13.15 -7.42 10.11
CA LEU A 300 13.39 -8.19 8.88
C LEU A 300 14.88 -8.51 8.73
N PRO A 301 15.26 -9.77 8.47
CA PRO A 301 16.64 -10.12 8.14
C PRO A 301 17.14 -9.32 6.91
N PRO A 302 18.23 -8.53 7.02
CA PRO A 302 18.76 -7.74 5.90
C PRO A 302 19.13 -8.61 4.69
N LEU A 303 19.45 -9.88 4.90
CA LEU A 303 19.74 -10.86 3.85
C LEU A 303 18.56 -11.13 2.90
N LEU A 304 17.32 -10.90 3.33
CA LEU A 304 16.14 -11.06 2.47
C LEU A 304 15.91 -9.88 1.52
N LEU A 305 16.51 -8.74 1.85
CA LEU A 305 16.35 -7.48 1.13
C LEU A 305 17.62 -7.11 0.34
N ALA A 306 18.76 -7.65 0.73
CA ALA A 306 19.99 -7.63 -0.04
C ALA A 306 19.84 -8.47 -1.32
N ASP A 307 20.53 -8.07 -2.39
CA ASP A 307 20.65 -8.82 -3.66
C ASP A 307 21.44 -10.13 -3.49
N CYS A 308 21.19 -10.88 -2.43
CA CYS A 308 21.81 -12.17 -2.14
C CYS A 308 21.15 -13.30 -2.95
N ARG A 309 20.93 -13.09 -4.25
CA ARG A 309 20.93 -14.20 -5.21
C ARG A 309 22.38 -14.62 -5.46
N GLN A 310 23.06 -15.13 -4.43
CA GLN A 310 24.11 -16.10 -4.70
C GLN A 310 23.42 -17.39 -5.09
N VAL A 311 22.99 -17.46 -6.35
CA VAL A 311 22.80 -18.74 -7.02
C VAL A 311 24.13 -19.45 -6.85
N ILE A 312 24.17 -20.53 -6.07
CA ILE A 312 25.24 -21.51 -6.18
C ILE A 312 25.16 -21.95 -7.64
N ALA A 313 26.03 -21.38 -8.47
CA ALA A 313 26.15 -21.75 -9.86
C ALA A 313 26.38 -23.25 -9.87
N ALA A 314 25.33 -23.99 -10.23
CA ALA A 314 25.45 -25.42 -10.44
C ALA A 314 26.48 -25.58 -11.56
N LYS A 315 27.68 -26.04 -11.18
CA LYS A 315 28.65 -26.55 -12.14
C LYS A 315 27.94 -27.61 -12.98
N LYS A 316 27.66 -27.27 -14.24
CA LYS A 316 27.58 -28.20 -15.35
C LYS A 316 28.20 -27.54 -16.56
#